data_AF-A0A4U0P0V3-F1
#
_entry.id   AF-A0A4U0P0V3-F1
#
_cell.length_a   1.000
_cell.length_b   1.000
_cell.length_c   1.000
_cell.angle_alpha   90.00
_cell.angle_beta   90.00
_cell.angle_gamma   90.00
#
_symmetry.space_group_name_H-M   'P 1'
#
loop_
_entity.id
_entity.type
_entity.pdbx_description
1 polymer ?
#
loop_
_entity_poly.entity_id
_entity_poly.type
_entity_poly.pdbx_seq_one_letter_code
_entity_poly.pdbx_strand_id
1 'polypeptide(L)'
;DGDLNVIGSQLRIKETEASALNALLGQGSTIQLAASQDVNISADLDQHTRDDDYRYQSKNAVGKRESWGNNSEQTTTAVASLVSGDNVAIQAGRDLSIQGSQVASTLDLDLLAGRDVHIGGVGEQDSKTSEDHQRGSGMFQSDMGVTFGKQSSDATRDQDTQRVAGSLVGSSAGNVTVYAGRDIGVQASDLIAGGDLSVSGRNVLIEAAAETQHYAETQKQKQSGLSIGLG
;
A
#
# COMPACT_ATOMS: atom_id res chain seq x y z
N ASP A 1 -20.95 -23.18 5.84
CA ASP A 1 -19.85 -22.22 5.66
C ASP A 1 -19.01 -22.25 6.92
N GLY A 2 -17.69 -22.15 6.82
CA GLY A 2 -16.80 -22.49 7.94
C GLY A 2 -15.64 -21.53 8.13
N ASP A 3 -15.61 -20.43 7.38
CA ASP A 3 -14.50 -19.49 7.33
C ASP A 3 -14.75 -18.30 8.25
N LEU A 4 -13.69 -17.74 8.82
CA LEU A 4 -13.72 -16.53 9.64
C LEU A 4 -12.86 -15.45 8.99
N ASN A 5 -13.47 -14.30 8.68
CA ASN A 5 -12.78 -13.17 8.06
C ASN A 5 -12.83 -11.93 8.96
N VAL A 6 -11.65 -11.38 9.27
CA VAL A 6 -11.47 -10.12 9.99
C VAL A 6 -10.83 -9.13 9.01
N ILE A 7 -11.58 -8.08 8.64
CA ILE A 7 -11.15 -7.08 7.65
C ILE A 7 -11.48 -5.68 8.16
N GLY A 8 -10.46 -4.86 8.39
CA GLY A 8 -10.61 -3.53 8.93
C GLY A 8 -11.40 -3.52 10.25
N SER A 9 -11.75 -2.34 10.75
CA SER A 9 -12.49 -2.16 12.01
C SER A 9 -13.93 -2.72 12.03
N GLN A 10 -14.32 -3.60 11.09
CA GLN A 10 -15.67 -4.12 10.90
C GLN A 10 -15.65 -5.64 10.66
N LEU A 11 -16.01 -6.42 11.67
CA LEU A 11 -16.30 -7.85 11.53
C LEU A 11 -17.55 -8.05 10.64
N ARG A 12 -17.37 -8.44 9.37
CA ARG A 12 -18.45 -8.94 8.50
C ARG A 12 -18.42 -10.47 8.48
N ILE A 13 -19.24 -11.09 9.34
CA ILE A 13 -19.51 -12.52 9.29
C ILE A 13 -20.53 -12.77 8.16
N LYS A 14 -20.15 -13.52 7.11
CA LYS A 14 -21.12 -14.08 6.16
C LYS A 14 -21.78 -15.29 6.83
N GLU A 15 -23.10 -15.22 6.99
CA GLU A 15 -23.93 -16.29 7.56
C GLU A 15 -23.59 -17.65 6.93
N THR A 16 -23.15 -18.61 7.74
CA THR A 16 -23.85 -19.86 8.06
C THR A 16 -22.95 -20.64 9.03
N GLU A 17 -23.52 -21.02 10.18
CA GLU A 17 -22.92 -21.73 11.34
C GLU A 17 -22.39 -20.85 12.48
N ALA A 18 -23.18 -20.88 13.56
CA ALA A 18 -23.03 -20.12 14.79
C ALA A 18 -21.94 -20.70 15.70
N SER A 19 -20.87 -19.94 15.97
CA SER A 19 -20.09 -20.01 17.23
C SER A 19 -19.03 -18.91 17.43
N ALA A 20 -18.71 -18.07 16.44
CA ALA A 20 -17.67 -17.05 16.61
C ALA A 20 -18.25 -15.67 16.93
N LEU A 21 -18.75 -15.47 18.16
CA LEU A 21 -19.06 -14.13 18.68
C LEU A 21 -18.50 -13.96 20.09
N ASN A 22 -17.18 -13.75 20.17
CA ASN A 22 -16.54 -13.09 21.31
C ASN A 22 -15.13 -12.60 20.91
N ALA A 23 -15.05 -11.62 20.01
CA ALA A 23 -13.80 -10.93 19.74
C ALA A 23 -14.05 -9.54 19.16
N LEU A 24 -14.63 -8.65 19.97
CA LEU A 24 -14.52 -7.22 19.76
C LEU A 24 -14.26 -6.55 21.11
N LEU A 25 -13.01 -6.09 21.28
CA LEU A 25 -12.55 -5.17 22.33
C LEU A 25 -12.64 -5.69 23.78
N GLY A 26 -11.55 -6.28 24.27
CA GLY A 26 -11.37 -6.56 25.69
C GLY A 26 -9.94 -6.36 26.14
N GLN A 27 -9.60 -5.14 26.59
CA GLN A 27 -8.42 -4.89 27.43
C GLN A 27 -8.52 -5.84 28.64
N GLY A 28 -7.73 -6.92 28.65
CA GLY A 28 -7.65 -7.88 29.76
C GLY A 28 -8.35 -9.24 29.58
N SER A 29 -8.61 -9.71 28.34
CA SER A 29 -9.32 -10.99 28.11
C SER A 29 -8.67 -11.87 27.03
N THR A 30 -8.90 -13.18 27.13
CA THR A 30 -8.48 -14.17 26.12
C THR A 30 -9.36 -14.04 24.86
N ILE A 31 -8.73 -13.88 23.71
CA ILE A 31 -9.38 -13.89 22.39
C ILE A 31 -9.24 -15.28 21.77
N GLN A 32 -10.35 -15.87 21.35
CA GLN A 32 -10.37 -17.13 20.61
C GLN A 32 -11.08 -16.94 19.27
N LEU A 33 -10.34 -17.14 18.18
CA LEU A 33 -10.83 -17.08 16.80
C LEU A 33 -10.74 -18.49 16.23
N ALA A 34 -11.88 -19.17 16.08
CA ALA A 34 -11.91 -20.53 15.58
C ALA A 34 -12.81 -20.66 14.34
N ALA A 35 -12.32 -21.34 13.32
CA ALA A 35 -13.01 -21.62 12.07
C ALA A 35 -12.86 -23.10 11.71
N SER A 36 -13.90 -23.72 11.15
CA SER A 36 -13.86 -25.12 10.73
C SER A 36 -13.04 -25.31 9.44
N GLN A 37 -12.86 -24.25 8.67
CA GLN A 37 -12.02 -24.21 7.48
C GLN A 37 -10.93 -23.16 7.63
N ASP A 38 -11.13 -21.93 7.16
CA ASP A 38 -10.05 -20.94 7.10
C ASP A 38 -10.27 -19.76 8.06
N VAL A 39 -9.17 -19.18 8.56
CA VAL A 39 -9.18 -17.87 9.24
C VAL A 39 -8.37 -16.88 8.42
N ASN A 40 -8.99 -15.77 7.99
CA ASN A 40 -8.32 -14.70 7.27
C ASN A 40 -8.39 -13.40 8.08
N ILE A 41 -7.24 -12.78 8.33
CA ILE A 41 -7.10 -11.48 8.99
C ILE A 41 -6.35 -10.59 8.02
N SER A 42 -7.04 -9.68 7.35
CA SER A 42 -6.42 -8.83 6.34
C SER A 42 -6.60 -7.35 6.65
N ALA A 43 -5.64 -6.54 6.20
CA ALA A 43 -5.81 -5.10 6.16
C ALA A 43 -6.97 -4.74 5.23
N ASP A 44 -7.62 -3.63 5.52
CA ASP A 44 -8.47 -2.97 4.54
C ASP A 44 -7.60 -2.09 3.63
N LEU A 45 -8.05 -1.84 2.39
CA LEU A 45 -7.33 -0.97 1.45
C LEU A 45 -8.14 0.30 1.24
N ASP A 46 -7.61 1.42 1.70
CA ASP A 46 -8.20 2.74 1.43
C ASP A 46 -7.55 3.35 0.19
N GLN A 47 -8.37 3.73 -0.78
CA GLN A 47 -7.92 4.33 -2.03
C GLN A 47 -8.40 5.77 -2.13
N HIS A 48 -7.45 6.69 -2.31
CA HIS A 48 -7.69 8.11 -2.51
C HIS A 48 -7.19 8.54 -3.89
N THR A 49 -7.94 9.44 -4.54
CA THR A 49 -7.52 10.07 -5.80
C THR A 49 -7.69 11.57 -5.68
N ARG A 50 -6.66 12.31 -6.09
CA ARG A 50 -6.63 13.78 -6.13
C ARG A 50 -6.25 14.23 -7.52
N ASP A 51 -7.06 15.09 -8.09
CA ASP A 51 -6.82 15.70 -9.39
C ASP A 51 -6.84 17.22 -9.22
N ASP A 52 -5.73 17.86 -9.56
CA ASP A 52 -5.57 19.31 -9.53
C ASP A 52 -5.30 19.83 -10.95
N ASP A 53 -6.13 20.74 -11.44
CA ASP A 53 -5.91 21.46 -12.69
C ASP A 53 -5.45 22.91 -12.44
N TYR A 54 -4.57 23.41 -13.30
CA TYR A 54 -4.17 24.82 -13.25
C TYR A 54 -4.05 25.41 -14.66
N ARG A 55 -4.33 26.70 -14.76
CA ARG A 55 -4.17 27.48 -15.99
C ARG A 55 -3.72 28.90 -15.68
N TYR A 56 -2.59 29.30 -16.24
CA TYR A 56 -2.01 30.63 -16.14
C TYR A 56 -1.87 31.28 -17.52
N GLN A 57 -2.28 32.54 -17.64
CA GLN A 57 -2.18 33.31 -18.87
C GLN A 57 -1.58 34.68 -18.59
N SER A 58 -0.61 35.11 -19.40
CA SER A 58 -0.04 36.46 -19.35
C SER A 58 0.12 37.04 -20.76
N LYS A 59 -0.03 38.35 -20.88
CA LYS A 59 0.06 39.10 -22.14
C LYS A 59 0.82 40.40 -21.92
N ASN A 60 1.70 40.76 -22.85
CA ASN A 60 2.41 42.04 -22.88
C ASN A 60 2.55 42.54 -24.33
N ALA A 61 3.16 43.71 -24.52
CA ALA A 61 3.30 44.35 -25.85
C ALA A 61 4.13 43.52 -26.86
N VAL A 62 4.91 42.55 -26.38
CA VAL A 62 5.82 41.74 -27.19
C VAL A 62 5.37 40.29 -27.36
N GLY A 63 4.27 39.87 -26.70
CA GLY A 63 3.79 38.49 -26.80
C GLY A 63 2.73 38.06 -25.78
N LYS A 64 2.40 36.77 -25.84
CA LYS A 64 1.51 36.06 -24.91
C LYS A 64 2.14 34.75 -24.45
N ARG A 65 1.87 34.36 -23.21
CA ARG A 65 2.28 33.07 -22.64
C ARG A 65 1.10 32.44 -21.91
N GLU A 66 0.93 31.14 -22.14
CA GLU A 66 -0.12 30.33 -21.56
C GLU A 66 0.53 29.05 -21.02
N SER A 67 0.22 28.70 -19.77
CA SER A 67 0.66 27.49 -19.08
C SER A 67 -0.58 26.80 -18.56
N TRP A 68 -0.75 25.52 -18.83
CA TRP A 68 -1.79 24.72 -18.20
C TRP A 68 -1.27 23.34 -17.94
N GLY A 69 -1.83 22.70 -16.94
CA GLY A 69 -1.42 21.36 -16.58
C GLY A 69 -2.45 20.71 -15.69
N ASN A 70 -2.22 19.43 -15.46
CA ASN A 70 -2.90 18.68 -14.44
C ASN A 70 -1.86 17.94 -13.59
N ASN A 71 -2.27 17.65 -12.37
CA ASN A 71 -1.56 16.73 -11.49
C ASN A 71 -2.60 15.76 -10.96
N SER A 72 -2.41 14.48 -11.26
CA SER A 72 -3.21 13.38 -10.73
C SER A 72 -2.36 12.57 -9.76
N GLU A 73 -2.89 12.31 -8.58
CA GLU A 73 -2.26 11.52 -7.53
C GLU A 73 -3.27 10.46 -7.08
N GLN A 74 -2.89 9.19 -7.12
CA GLN A 74 -3.64 8.10 -6.53
C GLN A 74 -2.79 7.44 -5.46
N THR A 75 -3.38 7.28 -4.28
CA THR A 75 -2.72 6.65 -3.14
C THR A 75 -3.63 5.53 -2.63
N THR A 76 -3.09 4.33 -2.54
CA THR A 76 -3.69 3.17 -1.89
C THR A 76 -2.88 2.86 -0.65
N THR A 77 -3.52 3.00 0.51
CA THR A 77 -2.91 2.79 1.83
C THR A 77 -3.58 1.61 2.51
N ALA A 78 -2.78 0.78 3.18
CA ALA A 78 -3.27 -0.33 3.96
C ALA A 78 -3.69 0.13 5.36
N VAL A 79 -4.90 -0.22 5.74
CA VAL A 79 -5.45 -0.02 7.08
C VAL A 79 -5.43 -1.37 7.80
N ALA A 80 -4.38 -1.59 8.59
CA ALA A 80 -4.16 -2.83 9.31
C ALA A 80 -5.33 -3.19 10.24
N SER A 81 -5.71 -4.47 10.24
CA SER A 81 -6.60 -5.02 11.27
C SER A 81 -5.81 -5.28 12.54
N LEU A 82 -6.40 -5.01 13.71
CA LEU A 82 -5.77 -5.29 15.01
C LEU A 82 -6.57 -6.34 15.77
N VAL A 83 -5.94 -7.46 16.09
CA VAL A 83 -6.44 -8.47 17.03
C VAL A 83 -5.55 -8.44 18.25
N SER A 84 -6.09 -8.04 19.41
CA SER A 84 -5.32 -8.02 20.65
C SER A 84 -6.07 -8.43 21.90
N GLY A 85 -5.33 -9.04 22.83
CA GLY A 85 -5.83 -9.53 24.12
C GLY A 85 -4.70 -10.00 25.03
N ASP A 86 -5.02 -10.51 26.22
CA ASP A 86 -3.99 -11.05 27.12
C ASP A 86 -3.44 -12.36 26.57
N ASN A 87 -4.34 -13.26 26.15
CA ASN A 87 -3.99 -14.46 25.39
C ASN A 87 -4.77 -14.42 24.08
N VAL A 88 -4.14 -14.79 22.97
CA VAL A 88 -4.79 -14.83 21.66
C VAL A 88 -4.58 -16.22 21.08
N ALA A 89 -5.66 -16.95 20.85
CA ALA A 89 -5.62 -18.25 20.19
C ALA A 89 -6.45 -18.20 18.90
N ILE A 90 -5.81 -18.52 17.78
CA ILE A 90 -6.44 -18.55 16.46
C ILE A 90 -6.30 -19.97 15.91
N GLN A 91 -7.42 -20.60 15.62
CA GLN A 91 -7.48 -21.98 15.14
C GLN A 91 -8.26 -22.07 13.83
N ALA A 92 -7.56 -22.42 12.76
CA ALA A 92 -8.13 -22.77 11.47
C ALA A 92 -8.13 -24.29 11.29
N GLY A 93 -9.27 -24.87 10.90
CA GLY A 93 -9.36 -26.28 10.52
C GLY A 93 -8.52 -26.63 9.29
N ARG A 94 -8.25 -25.66 8.42
CA ARG A 94 -7.47 -25.80 7.20
C ARG A 94 -6.36 -24.74 7.14
N ASP A 95 -6.64 -23.49 6.73
CA ASP A 95 -5.58 -22.49 6.54
C ASP A 95 -5.78 -21.22 7.37
N LEU A 96 -4.67 -20.62 7.81
CA LEU A 96 -4.65 -19.33 8.51
C LEU A 96 -3.86 -18.31 7.69
N SER A 97 -4.45 -17.15 7.41
CA SER A 97 -3.85 -16.07 6.63
C SER A 97 -3.91 -14.76 7.41
N ILE A 98 -2.77 -14.09 7.58
CA ILE A 98 -2.64 -12.76 8.17
C ILE A 98 -1.96 -11.86 7.14
N GLN A 99 -2.61 -10.78 6.69
CA GLN A 99 -2.11 -9.92 5.62
C GLN A 99 -2.17 -8.45 6.02
N GLY A 100 -1.03 -7.75 6.00
CA GLY A 100 -0.91 -6.34 6.42
C GLY A 100 -1.52 -6.01 7.78
N SER A 101 -1.60 -6.98 8.68
CA SER A 101 -2.40 -6.88 9.92
C SER A 101 -1.55 -7.13 11.16
N GLN A 102 -2.08 -6.72 12.31
CA GLN A 102 -1.41 -6.83 13.60
C GLN A 102 -2.17 -7.79 14.52
N VAL A 103 -1.51 -8.86 14.96
CA VAL A 103 -2.02 -9.79 15.98
C VAL A 103 -1.10 -9.73 17.17
N ALA A 104 -1.58 -9.20 18.29
CA ALA A 104 -0.76 -8.91 19.46
C ALA A 104 -1.33 -9.56 20.72
N SER A 105 -0.48 -10.14 21.57
CA SER A 105 -0.88 -10.57 22.91
C SER A 105 0.02 -10.03 24.02
N THR A 106 -0.48 -10.05 25.25
CA THR A 106 0.35 -9.73 26.43
C THR A 106 1.11 -10.96 26.92
N LEU A 107 0.43 -12.11 27.00
CA LEU A 107 0.91 -13.39 27.50
C LEU A 107 1.14 -14.34 26.32
N ASP A 108 0.27 -15.31 26.06
CA ASP A 108 0.52 -16.30 25.01
C ASP A 108 -0.26 -15.99 23.72
N LEU A 109 0.36 -16.29 22.58
CA LEU A 109 -0.23 -16.18 21.24
C LEU A 109 -0.09 -17.52 20.53
N ASP A 110 -1.20 -18.17 20.23
CA ASP A 110 -1.24 -19.44 19.49
C ASP A 110 -1.91 -19.26 18.12
N LEU A 111 -1.18 -19.52 17.05
CA LEU A 111 -1.69 -19.61 15.68
C LEU A 111 -1.62 -21.07 15.23
N LEU A 112 -2.77 -21.69 15.04
CA LEU A 112 -2.90 -23.10 14.72
C LEU A 112 -3.67 -23.27 13.41
N ALA A 113 -3.06 -23.92 12.42
CA ALA A 113 -3.74 -24.30 11.19
C ALA A 113 -3.59 -25.80 10.92
N GLY A 114 -4.68 -26.44 10.50
CA GLY A 114 -4.66 -27.86 10.11
C GLY A 114 -3.75 -28.16 8.92
N ARG A 115 -3.52 -27.17 8.04
CA ARG A 115 -2.73 -27.29 6.82
C ARG A 115 -1.66 -26.21 6.73
N ASP A 116 -2.01 -24.97 6.37
CA ASP A 116 -1.00 -23.93 6.08
C ASP A 116 -1.21 -22.66 6.93
N VAL A 117 -0.11 -21.99 7.30
CA VAL A 117 -0.12 -20.64 7.91
C VAL A 117 0.60 -19.68 6.98
N HIS A 118 -0.02 -18.56 6.65
CA HIS A 118 0.58 -17.49 5.86
C HIS A 118 0.50 -16.16 6.61
N ILE A 119 1.63 -15.49 6.80
CA ILE A 119 1.74 -14.19 7.45
C ILE A 119 2.47 -13.26 6.48
N GLY A 120 1.72 -12.46 5.74
CA GLY A 120 2.20 -11.65 4.63
C GLY A 120 2.02 -10.16 4.87
N GLY A 121 2.83 -9.34 4.19
CA GLY A 121 2.49 -7.93 3.98
C GLY A 121 1.40 -7.77 2.92
N VAL A 122 0.81 -6.57 2.86
CA VAL A 122 -0.08 -6.15 1.77
C VAL A 122 0.58 -4.99 1.00
N GLY A 123 0.38 -4.94 -0.32
CA GLY A 123 0.92 -3.89 -1.16
C GLY A 123 0.20 -2.55 -0.94
N GLU A 124 0.96 -1.49 -0.81
CA GLU A 124 0.51 -0.10 -0.90
C GLU A 124 1.06 0.51 -2.19
N GLN A 125 0.28 1.40 -2.80
CA GLN A 125 0.63 2.03 -4.07
C GLN A 125 0.47 3.53 -3.97
N ASP A 126 1.47 4.26 -4.45
CA ASP A 126 1.40 5.70 -4.66
C ASP A 126 1.79 5.99 -6.10
N SER A 127 0.82 6.45 -6.91
CA SER A 127 1.00 6.77 -8.31
C SER A 127 0.72 8.25 -8.55
N LYS A 128 1.67 8.95 -9.15
CA LYS A 128 1.56 10.38 -9.47
C LYS A 128 1.86 10.63 -10.93
N THR A 129 0.93 11.28 -11.60
CA THR A 129 1.06 11.75 -12.99
C THR A 129 0.97 13.27 -13.00
N SER A 130 1.94 13.93 -13.63
CA SER A 130 1.91 15.38 -13.80
C SER A 130 2.14 15.74 -15.27
N GLU A 131 1.21 16.51 -15.82
CA GLU A 131 1.27 17.04 -17.18
C GLU A 131 1.41 18.56 -17.13
N ASP A 132 2.45 19.11 -17.74
CA ASP A 132 2.65 20.56 -17.93
C ASP A 132 2.72 20.89 -19.42
N HIS A 133 1.89 21.82 -19.84
CA HIS A 133 1.84 22.36 -21.19
C HIS A 133 2.11 23.86 -21.16
N GLN A 134 3.07 24.29 -21.95
CA GLN A 134 3.41 25.70 -22.12
C GLN A 134 3.30 26.08 -23.59
N ARG A 135 2.61 27.18 -23.88
CA ARG A 135 2.61 27.82 -25.20
C ARG A 135 2.91 29.30 -25.09
N GLY A 136 3.87 29.74 -25.87
CA GLY A 136 4.26 31.14 -25.97
C GLY A 136 4.26 31.61 -27.41
N SER A 137 3.95 32.87 -27.62
CA SER A 137 4.24 33.55 -28.89
C SER A 137 4.74 34.95 -28.63
N GLY A 138 5.81 35.36 -29.31
CA GLY A 138 6.39 36.67 -29.13
C GLY A 138 7.85 36.72 -29.57
N MET A 139 8.54 37.74 -29.09
CA MET A 139 9.96 37.94 -29.29
C MET A 139 10.75 37.21 -28.19
N PHE A 140 11.67 36.33 -28.57
CA PHE A 140 12.60 35.67 -27.65
C PHE A 140 14.03 35.76 -28.17
N GLN A 141 14.97 35.86 -27.25
CA GLN A 141 16.39 35.92 -27.57
C GLN A 141 16.89 34.50 -27.85
N SER A 142 17.64 34.35 -28.93
CA SER A 142 18.27 33.11 -29.38
C SER A 142 19.78 33.31 -29.45
N ASP A 143 20.55 32.22 -29.45
CA ASP A 143 22.02 32.27 -29.46
C ASP A 143 22.61 33.11 -30.61
N MET A 144 21.85 33.31 -31.69
CA MET A 144 22.27 33.99 -32.92
C MET A 144 21.46 35.25 -33.25
N GLY A 145 20.67 35.78 -32.31
CA GLY A 145 19.89 37.01 -32.54
C GLY A 145 18.51 37.02 -31.87
N VAL A 146 17.61 37.83 -32.40
CA VAL A 146 16.24 37.94 -31.90
C VAL A 146 15.30 37.11 -32.79
N THR A 147 14.58 36.17 -32.19
CA THR A 147 13.59 35.34 -32.89
C THR A 147 12.18 35.79 -32.54
N PHE A 148 11.35 36.00 -33.56
CA PHE A 148 9.92 36.22 -33.39
C PHE A 148 9.17 34.97 -33.84
N GLY A 149 8.42 34.37 -32.94
CA GLY A 149 7.79 33.08 -33.25
C GLY A 149 6.83 32.55 -32.20
N LYS A 150 6.48 31.27 -32.38
CA LYS A 150 5.70 30.46 -31.45
C LYS A 150 6.57 29.36 -30.89
N GLN A 151 6.39 29.06 -29.61
CA GLN A 151 7.02 27.94 -28.92
C GLN A 151 5.95 27.17 -28.15
N SER A 152 6.02 25.84 -28.19
CA SER A 152 5.29 24.96 -27.30
C SER A 152 6.23 23.99 -26.61
N SER A 153 5.97 23.71 -25.33
CA SER A 153 6.65 22.70 -24.54
C SER A 153 5.60 21.85 -23.86
N ASP A 154 5.74 20.54 -23.92
CA ASP A 154 4.91 19.56 -23.24
C ASP A 154 5.84 18.70 -22.37
N ALA A 155 5.51 18.53 -21.10
CA ALA A 155 6.24 17.69 -20.16
C ALA A 155 5.27 16.78 -19.41
N THR A 156 5.54 15.48 -19.42
CA THR A 156 4.79 14.48 -18.64
C THR A 156 5.76 13.79 -17.69
N ARG A 157 5.37 13.67 -16.43
CA ARG A 157 6.13 12.97 -15.39
C ARG A 157 5.23 11.94 -14.72
N ASP A 158 5.69 10.69 -14.74
CA ASP A 158 5.04 9.57 -14.10
C ASP A 158 5.94 9.04 -12.98
N GLN A 159 5.37 8.89 -11.81
CA GLN A 159 6.04 8.32 -10.65
C GLN A 159 5.14 7.26 -10.03
N ASP A 160 5.65 6.04 -9.90
CA ASP A 160 4.96 4.93 -9.25
C ASP A 160 5.84 4.41 -8.13
N THR A 161 5.30 4.37 -6.92
CA THR A 161 5.97 3.82 -5.74
C THR A 161 5.12 2.70 -5.17
N GLN A 162 5.67 1.50 -5.11
CA GLN A 162 5.05 0.34 -4.47
C GLN A 162 5.75 0.11 -3.14
N ARG A 163 4.97 0.13 -2.06
CA ARG A 163 5.41 -0.18 -0.71
C ARG A 163 4.72 -1.43 -0.22
N VAL A 164 5.22 -2.00 0.87
CA VAL A 164 4.55 -3.14 1.50
C VAL A 164 4.31 -2.84 2.97
N ALA A 165 3.04 -2.78 3.36
CA ALA A 165 2.63 -2.75 4.75
C ALA A 165 2.70 -4.17 5.31
N GLY A 166 3.73 -4.43 6.12
CA GLY A 166 3.96 -5.75 6.73
C GLY A 166 2.90 -6.15 7.76
N SER A 167 2.80 -7.46 8.02
CA SER A 167 2.06 -7.94 9.20
C SER A 167 2.97 -7.97 10.43
N LEU A 168 2.38 -7.77 11.60
CA LEU A 168 3.05 -7.94 12.88
C LEU A 168 2.29 -8.99 13.69
N VAL A 169 2.97 -10.06 14.09
CA VAL A 169 2.39 -11.07 14.97
C VAL A 169 3.31 -11.22 16.17
N GLY A 170 2.79 -10.97 17.38
CA GLY A 170 3.67 -11.09 18.53
C GLY A 170 3.04 -11.01 19.90
N SER A 171 3.84 -11.40 20.89
CA SER A 171 3.54 -11.24 22.30
C SER A 171 4.54 -10.30 22.95
N SER A 172 4.06 -9.46 23.87
CA SER A 172 4.93 -8.53 24.60
C SER A 172 5.66 -9.17 25.80
N ALA A 173 5.09 -10.17 26.46
CA ALA A 173 5.69 -10.76 27.66
C ALA A 173 5.63 -12.30 27.74
N GLY A 174 4.90 -12.98 26.85
CA GLY A 174 4.83 -14.45 26.81
C GLY A 174 5.19 -15.02 25.45
N ASN A 175 4.71 -16.23 25.17
CA ASN A 175 5.20 -17.03 24.05
C ASN A 175 4.37 -16.81 22.79
N VAL A 176 4.99 -17.06 21.64
CA VAL A 176 4.31 -17.08 20.35
C VAL A 176 4.51 -18.46 19.74
N THR A 177 3.42 -19.20 19.56
CA THR A 177 3.40 -20.50 18.91
C THR A 177 2.71 -20.38 17.57
N VAL A 178 3.40 -20.74 16.49
CA VAL A 178 2.84 -20.85 15.15
C VAL A 178 2.98 -22.29 14.70
N TYR A 179 1.84 -22.96 14.47
CA TYR A 179 1.78 -24.34 14.04
C TYR A 179 0.97 -24.49 12.76
N ALA A 180 1.54 -25.20 11.79
CA ALA A 180 0.87 -25.65 10.58
C ALA A 180 1.10 -27.14 10.36
N GLY A 181 0.07 -27.88 9.94
CA GLY A 181 0.23 -29.29 9.57
C GLY A 181 1.16 -29.52 8.35
N ARG A 182 1.38 -28.48 7.55
CA ARG A 182 2.16 -28.52 6.31
C ARG A 182 3.07 -27.30 6.18
N ASP A 183 2.64 -26.18 5.61
CA ASP A 183 3.56 -25.10 5.25
C ASP A 183 3.33 -23.83 6.10
N ILE A 184 4.42 -23.17 6.48
CA ILE A 184 4.40 -21.84 7.10
C ILE A 184 5.13 -20.88 6.16
N GLY A 185 4.46 -19.82 5.73
CA GLY A 185 5.05 -18.73 4.96
C GLY A 185 4.98 -17.41 5.73
N VAL A 186 6.11 -16.74 5.92
CA VAL A 186 6.20 -15.41 6.54
C VAL A 186 6.85 -14.48 5.54
N GLN A 187 6.09 -13.55 4.98
CA GLN A 187 6.56 -12.61 3.97
C GLN A 187 6.39 -11.17 4.45
N ALA A 188 7.46 -10.37 4.40
CA ALA A 188 7.41 -8.94 4.74
C ALA A 188 6.78 -8.66 6.10
N SER A 189 6.95 -9.58 7.05
CA SER A 189 6.21 -9.57 8.30
C SER A 189 7.14 -9.91 9.45
N ASP A 190 6.80 -9.40 10.63
CA ASP A 190 7.58 -9.58 11.84
C ASP A 190 6.86 -10.52 12.81
N LEU A 191 7.63 -11.47 13.36
CA LEU A 191 7.21 -12.37 14.43
C LEU A 191 8.02 -12.08 15.69
N ILE A 192 7.36 -11.66 16.77
CA ILE A 192 8.04 -11.18 17.98
C ILE A 192 7.44 -11.86 19.21
N ALA A 193 8.27 -12.51 20.03
CA ALA A 193 7.85 -13.04 21.33
C ALA A 193 8.64 -12.37 22.46
N GLY A 194 7.96 -12.03 23.55
CA GLY A 194 8.61 -11.61 24.79
C GLY A 194 9.23 -12.78 25.56
N GLY A 195 8.66 -13.97 25.39
CA GLY A 195 9.21 -15.26 25.82
C GLY A 195 9.78 -16.04 24.63
N ASP A 196 9.30 -17.27 24.44
CA ASP A 196 9.76 -18.14 23.36
C ASP A 196 8.92 -17.95 22.07
N LEU A 197 9.60 -17.93 20.92
CA LEU A 197 8.97 -18.01 19.60
C LEU A 197 9.16 -19.42 19.03
N SER A 198 8.06 -20.16 18.89
CA SER A 198 8.04 -21.50 18.31
C SER A 198 7.29 -21.49 16.99
N VAL A 199 7.97 -21.88 15.91
CA VAL A 199 7.38 -21.99 14.57
C VAL A 199 7.58 -23.41 14.08
N SER A 200 6.48 -24.14 13.87
CA SER A 200 6.49 -25.56 13.57
C SER A 200 5.56 -25.92 12.42
N GLY A 201 6.17 -26.39 11.34
CA GLY A 201 5.49 -26.92 10.17
C GLY A 201 6.39 -27.91 9.46
N ARG A 202 5.87 -28.55 8.41
CA ARG A 202 6.68 -29.39 7.52
C ARG A 202 7.68 -28.57 6.74
N ASN A 203 7.29 -27.39 6.27
CA ASN A 203 8.16 -26.42 5.62
C ASN A 203 7.93 -25.03 6.23
N VAL A 204 9.01 -24.26 6.39
CA VAL A 204 8.96 -22.88 6.86
C VAL A 204 9.74 -22.01 5.88
N LEU A 205 9.06 -21.03 5.28
CA LEU A 205 9.61 -20.06 4.36
C LEU A 205 9.49 -18.67 4.98
N ILE A 206 10.59 -17.93 5.04
CA ILE A 206 10.62 -16.56 5.54
C ILE A 206 11.28 -15.69 4.48
N GLU A 207 10.54 -14.73 3.96
CA GLU A 207 10.95 -13.85 2.86
C GLU A 207 10.71 -12.38 3.22
N ALA A 208 11.62 -11.50 2.82
CA ALA A 208 11.36 -10.06 2.86
C ALA A 208 10.59 -9.65 1.59
N ALA A 209 9.69 -8.67 1.68
CA ALA A 209 9.20 -8.01 0.47
C ALA A 209 10.19 -6.95 0.01
N ALA A 210 10.29 -6.80 -1.31
CA ALA A 210 10.99 -5.70 -1.94
C ALA A 210 9.99 -4.60 -2.29
N GLU A 211 10.32 -3.36 -1.96
CA GLU A 211 9.63 -2.17 -2.43
C GLU A 211 10.24 -1.71 -3.76
N THR A 212 9.44 -1.12 -4.65
CA THR A 212 9.90 -0.67 -5.96
C THR A 212 9.50 0.77 -6.21
N GLN A 213 10.39 1.54 -6.82
CA GLN A 213 10.12 2.90 -7.24
C GLN A 213 10.45 3.05 -8.73
N HIS A 214 9.46 3.52 -9.50
CA HIS A 214 9.56 3.81 -10.92
C HIS A 214 9.38 5.31 -11.16
N TYR A 215 10.22 5.86 -12.05
CA TYR A 215 10.19 7.26 -12.45
C TYR A 215 10.39 7.36 -13.96
N ALA A 216 9.48 8.06 -14.64
CA ALA A 216 9.57 8.35 -16.06
C ALA A 216 9.28 9.83 -16.33
N GLU A 217 10.09 10.45 -17.19
CA GLU A 217 9.90 11.83 -17.63
C GLU A 217 10.00 11.91 -19.16
N THR A 218 8.98 12.50 -19.78
CA THR A 218 8.94 12.75 -21.23
C THR A 218 8.82 14.24 -21.49
N GLN A 219 9.73 14.79 -22.30
CA GLN A 219 9.71 16.21 -22.70
C GLN A 219 9.63 16.34 -24.22
N LYS A 220 8.73 17.20 -24.71
CA LYS A 220 8.57 17.51 -26.13
C LYS A 220 8.58 19.02 -26.32
N GLN A 221 9.47 19.51 -27.18
CA GLN A 221 9.58 20.93 -27.51
C GLN A 221 9.36 21.15 -29.00
N LYS A 222 8.62 22.20 -29.35
CA LYS A 222 8.41 22.62 -30.75
C LYS A 222 8.53 24.14 -30.83
N GLN A 223 9.30 24.63 -31.79
CA GLN A 223 9.52 26.05 -32.02
C GLN A 223 9.37 26.35 -33.51
N SER A 224 8.80 27.51 -33.83
CA SER A 224 8.68 28.01 -35.20
C SER A 224 8.75 29.54 -35.17
N GLY A 225 9.66 30.14 -35.92
CA GLY A 225 9.83 31.60 -35.93
C GLY A 225 10.80 32.11 -36.99
N LEU A 226 10.82 33.42 -37.16
CA LEU A 226 11.77 34.15 -37.99
C LEU A 226 12.85 34.75 -37.08
N SER A 227 14.11 34.42 -37.35
CA SER A 227 15.27 34.94 -36.62
C SER A 227 15.96 36.06 -37.40
N ILE A 228 16.35 37.12 -36.69
CA ILE A 228 17.21 38.19 -37.21
C ILE A 228 18.48 38.19 -36.38
N GLY A 229 19.59 37.80 -37.01
CA GLY A 229 20.92 37.76 -36.41
C GLY A 229 21.84 38.84 -36.98
N LEU A 230 22.72 39.36 -36.13
CA LEU A 230 23.84 40.20 -36.57
C LEU A 230 24.94 39.27 -37.05
N GLY A 231 25.07 39.15 -38.38
CA GLY A 231 26.22 38.51 -39.03
C GLY A 231 27.39 39.47 -39.18
#